data_AF-A0A7W0G400-F1
#
_entry.id   AF-A0A7W0G400-F1
#
_cell.length_a   1.000
_cell.length_b   1.000
_cell.length_c   1.000
_cell.angle_alpha   90.00
_cell.angle_beta   90.00
_cell.angle_gamma   90.00
#
_symmetry.space_group_name_H-M   'P 1'
#
loop_
_entity.id
_entity.type
_entity.pdbx_description
1 polymer ?
#
loop_
_entity_poly.entity_id
_entity_poly.type
_entity_poly.pdbx_seq_one_letter_code
_entity_poly.pdbx_strand_id
1 'polypeptide(L)'
;STERYGAPQQVAGEDVVSGGEEDELLTLTSVHQSKGLEWQAVFIIWAADGKFPSPRSLRDAEGEEEERRLWYVALTRARDQLYLTYPLMVTDHTRQTVLQRPSRFVTEVPPELYEIWSLEEETTALLEAPAADAEGGTGGGYVN
;
A
#
# COMPACT_ATOMS: atom_id res chain seq x y z
N SER A 1 -38.68 -5.64 12.82
CA SER A 1 -38.44 -5.12 11.46
C SER A 1 -36.94 -5.05 11.27
N THR A 2 -36.36 -6.16 10.84
CA THR A 2 -34.92 -6.43 10.78
C THR A 2 -34.44 -6.26 9.34
N GLU A 3 -34.24 -5.02 8.90
CA GLU A 3 -33.65 -4.74 7.58
C GLU A 3 -32.98 -3.36 7.61
N ARG A 4 -31.68 -3.26 7.95
CA ARG A 4 -30.76 -2.20 7.49
C ARG A 4 -29.29 -2.57 7.73
N TYR A 5 -28.87 -3.77 7.35
CA TYR A 5 -27.45 -4.00 7.08
C TYR A 5 -27.34 -4.46 5.63
N GLY A 6 -27.05 -3.51 4.74
CA GLY A 6 -26.71 -3.81 3.36
C GLY A 6 -25.38 -4.57 3.32
N ALA A 7 -25.26 -5.51 2.37
CA ALA A 7 -24.01 -6.23 2.13
C ALA A 7 -22.84 -5.24 1.96
N PRO A 8 -21.60 -5.60 2.39
CA PRO A 8 -20.44 -4.74 2.21
C PRO A 8 -20.30 -4.40 0.73
N GLN A 9 -20.41 -3.12 0.42
CA GLN A 9 -20.26 -2.63 -0.93
C GLN A 9 -18.82 -2.94 -1.35
N GLN A 10 -18.69 -3.75 -2.40
CA GLN A 10 -17.41 -3.95 -3.07
C GLN A 10 -16.86 -2.56 -3.41
N VAL A 11 -15.58 -2.33 -3.11
CA VAL A 11 -14.86 -1.15 -3.60
C VAL A 11 -14.80 -1.31 -5.12
N ALA A 12 -15.87 -0.88 -5.79
CA ALA A 12 -15.87 -0.61 -7.21
C ALA A 12 -15.11 0.70 -7.37
N GLY A 13 -14.03 0.69 -8.15
CA GLY A 13 -13.30 1.91 -8.49
C GLY A 13 -14.30 2.95 -8.98
N GLU A 14 -14.34 4.10 -8.33
CA GLU A 14 -15.16 5.22 -8.77
C GLU A 14 -14.81 5.55 -10.22
N ASP A 15 -15.83 5.67 -11.06
CA ASP A 15 -15.70 6.24 -12.39
C ASP A 15 -15.24 7.70 -12.24
N VAL A 16 -14.15 8.02 -12.94
CA VAL A 16 -13.47 9.33 -12.91
C VAL A 16 -14.45 10.45 -13.24
N VAL A 17 -14.66 11.38 -12.29
CA VAL A 17 -15.62 12.50 -12.41
C VAL A 17 -15.10 13.62 -13.35
N SER A 18 -13.79 13.76 -13.49
CA SER A 18 -13.08 14.36 -14.64
C SER A 18 -11.58 14.26 -14.35
N GLY A 19 -10.78 13.71 -15.26
CA GLY A 19 -9.32 13.70 -15.13
C GLY A 19 -8.70 14.99 -15.65
N GLY A 20 -7.57 15.41 -15.07
CA GLY A 20 -6.67 16.40 -15.69
C GLY A 20 -6.11 15.90 -17.01
N GLU A 21 -5.14 16.62 -17.59
CA GLU A 21 -4.43 16.09 -18.77
C GLU A 21 -3.76 14.75 -18.42
N GLU A 22 -3.54 13.86 -19.41
CA GLU A 22 -2.97 12.53 -19.14
C GLU A 22 -1.64 12.60 -18.35
N ASP A 23 -0.87 13.67 -18.56
CA ASP A 23 0.40 13.94 -17.89
C ASP A 23 0.25 14.39 -16.42
N GLU A 24 -0.97 14.72 -15.97
CA GLU A 24 -1.28 15.12 -14.59
C GLU A 24 -1.83 13.97 -13.74
N LEU A 25 -2.01 12.79 -14.32
CA LEU A 25 -2.61 11.63 -13.64
C LEU A 25 -1.55 10.71 -13.01
N LEU A 26 -1.87 10.20 -11.81
CA LEU A 26 -1.12 9.12 -11.19
C LEU A 26 -1.39 7.81 -11.94
N THR A 27 -0.33 7.15 -12.42
CA THR A 27 -0.45 5.83 -13.04
C THR A 27 -0.32 4.72 -11.98
N LEU A 28 -1.40 3.98 -11.76
CA LEU A 28 -1.37 2.71 -11.02
C LEU A 28 -1.30 1.55 -12.01
N THR A 29 -0.26 0.73 -11.91
CA THR A 29 -0.04 -0.41 -12.81
C THR A 29 0.60 -1.58 -12.08
N SER A 30 0.54 -2.76 -12.69
CA SER A 30 1.32 -3.90 -12.24
C SER A 30 2.74 -3.85 -12.80
N VAL A 31 3.69 -4.49 -12.13
CA VAL A 31 5.08 -4.59 -12.62
C VAL A 31 5.14 -5.20 -14.02
N HIS A 32 4.32 -6.21 -14.28
CA HIS A 32 4.24 -6.85 -15.60
C HIS A 32 3.84 -5.87 -16.71
N GLN A 33 2.83 -5.04 -16.46
CA GLN A 33 2.32 -4.05 -17.41
C GLN A 33 3.26 -2.84 -17.55
N SER A 34 4.14 -2.60 -16.58
CA SER A 34 5.11 -1.50 -16.62
C SER A 34 6.28 -1.74 -17.59
N LYS A 35 6.45 -2.96 -18.11
CA LYS A 35 7.59 -3.33 -18.95
C LYS A 35 7.66 -2.44 -20.20
N GLY A 36 8.80 -1.77 -20.37
CA GLY A 36 9.04 -0.85 -21.50
C GLY A 36 8.55 0.58 -21.27
N LEU A 37 7.88 0.85 -20.15
CA LEU A 37 7.49 2.21 -19.72
C LEU A 37 8.50 2.74 -18.69
N GLU A 38 8.57 4.06 -18.52
CA GLU A 38 9.45 4.71 -17.55
C GLU A 38 8.81 5.99 -17.02
N TRP A 39 9.10 6.33 -15.76
CA TRP A 39 8.59 7.53 -15.09
C TRP A 39 9.71 8.25 -14.33
N GLN A 40 9.54 9.56 -14.09
CA GLN A 40 10.50 10.34 -13.28
C GLN A 40 10.63 9.75 -11.87
N ALA A 41 9.49 9.44 -11.24
CA ALA A 41 9.42 8.79 -9.94
C ALA A 41 8.59 7.51 -9.98
N VAL A 42 9.03 6.45 -9.29
CA VAL A 42 8.31 5.18 -9.16
C VAL A 42 8.22 4.79 -7.68
N PHE A 43 7.02 4.38 -7.28
CA PHE A 43 6.74 3.80 -5.97
C PHE A 43 6.46 2.30 -6.14
N ILE A 44 7.34 1.45 -5.60
CA ILE A 44 7.07 0.02 -5.44
C ILE A 44 6.42 -0.16 -4.07
N ILE A 45 5.11 -0.30 -4.09
CA ILE A 45 4.33 -0.64 -2.89
C ILE A 45 4.47 -2.12 -2.56
N TRP A 46 4.31 -2.46 -1.28
CA TRP A 46 4.39 -3.84 -0.79
C TRP A 46 5.73 -4.52 -1.11
N ALA A 47 6.84 -3.78 -1.01
CA ALA A 47 8.20 -4.29 -1.02
C ALA A 47 8.51 -5.05 0.30
N ALA A 48 7.69 -6.05 0.60
CA ALA A 48 7.63 -6.78 1.86
C ALA A 48 7.77 -8.29 1.63
N ASP A 49 8.34 -8.97 2.62
CA ASP A 49 8.40 -10.43 2.62
C ASP A 49 6.99 -11.05 2.57
N GLY A 50 6.83 -12.09 1.74
CA GLY A 50 5.55 -12.75 1.53
C GLY A 50 4.55 -11.95 0.68
N LYS A 51 4.97 -10.80 0.13
CA LYS A 51 4.22 -10.03 -0.87
C LYS A 51 4.97 -9.97 -2.20
N PHE A 52 6.22 -9.51 -2.15
CA PHE A 52 7.13 -9.46 -3.29
C PHE A 52 8.52 -9.86 -2.81
N PRO A 53 9.04 -11.05 -3.12
CA PRO A 53 8.46 -12.07 -4.00
C PRO A 53 7.21 -12.74 -3.44
N SER A 54 6.35 -13.20 -4.34
CA SER A 54 5.14 -13.93 -3.93
C SER A 54 5.49 -15.26 -3.22
N PRO A 55 4.73 -15.71 -2.21
CA PRO A 55 4.99 -17.00 -1.57
C PRO A 55 4.90 -18.21 -2.52
N ARG A 56 4.21 -18.07 -3.65
CA ARG A 56 4.04 -19.16 -4.63
C ARG A 56 5.30 -19.37 -5.46
N SER A 57 5.97 -18.28 -5.84
CA SER A 57 7.20 -18.30 -6.63
C SER A 57 8.41 -18.74 -5.81
N LEU A 58 8.37 -18.59 -4.49
CA LEU A 58 9.42 -19.08 -3.59
C LEU A 58 9.46 -20.61 -3.38
N ARG A 59 8.62 -21.38 -4.08
CA ARG A 59 8.55 -22.84 -3.94
C ARG A 59 9.72 -23.55 -4.62
N ASP A 60 10.32 -22.92 -5.61
CA ASP A 60 11.47 -23.42 -6.36
C ASP A 60 12.38 -22.26 -6.79
N ALA A 61 13.62 -22.60 -7.15
CA ALA A 61 14.62 -21.60 -7.50
C ALA A 61 14.31 -20.86 -8.80
N GLU A 62 13.63 -21.50 -9.75
CA GLU A 62 13.30 -20.89 -11.03
C GLU A 62 12.24 -19.79 -10.88
N GLY A 63 11.23 -20.04 -10.05
CA GLY A 63 10.20 -19.08 -9.69
C GLY A 63 10.74 -17.88 -8.91
N GLU A 64 11.67 -18.10 -7.97
CA GLU A 64 12.35 -17.00 -7.28
C GLU A 64 13.14 -16.14 -8.27
N GLU A 65 13.83 -16.76 -9.22
CA GLU A 65 14.61 -16.04 -10.23
C GLU A 65 13.75 -15.28 -11.23
N GLU A 66 12.53 -15.74 -11.53
CA GLU A 66 11.56 -14.98 -12.31
C GLU A 66 11.05 -13.74 -11.56
N GLU A 67 10.72 -13.87 -10.27
CA GLU A 67 10.37 -12.70 -9.45
C GLU A 67 11.53 -11.72 -9.31
N ARG A 68 12.76 -12.22 -9.25
CA ARG A 68 13.96 -11.39 -9.25
C ARG A 68 14.10 -10.60 -10.55
N ARG A 69 13.76 -11.18 -11.70
CA ARG A 69 13.68 -10.47 -12.98
C ARG A 69 12.57 -9.42 -12.96
N LEU A 70 11.40 -9.72 -12.39
CA LEU A 70 10.33 -8.75 -12.23
C LEU A 70 10.74 -7.59 -11.30
N TRP A 71 11.42 -7.89 -10.20
CA TRP A 71 11.98 -6.88 -9.30
C TRP A 71 12.91 -5.94 -10.06
N TYR A 72 13.87 -6.48 -10.82
CA TYR A 72 14.75 -5.68 -11.67
C TYR A 72 13.99 -4.80 -12.68
N VAL A 73 12.94 -5.35 -13.33
CA VAL A 73 12.07 -4.57 -14.22
C VAL A 73 11.47 -3.40 -13.45
N ALA A 74 10.89 -3.63 -12.27
CA ALA A 74 10.26 -2.60 -11.45
C ALA A 74 11.24 -1.49 -11.06
N LEU A 75 12.44 -1.84 -10.57
CA LEU A 75 13.47 -0.85 -10.19
C LEU A 75 13.88 0.02 -11.38
N THR A 76 14.07 -0.58 -12.56
CA THR A 76 14.51 0.12 -13.78
C THR A 76 13.40 0.90 -14.48
N ARG A 77 12.18 0.96 -13.93
CA ARG A 77 11.15 1.87 -14.44
C ARG A 77 11.35 3.31 -13.94
N ALA A 78 12.09 3.49 -12.85
CA ALA A 78 12.42 4.79 -12.28
C ALA A 78 13.58 5.45 -13.05
N ARG A 79 13.41 6.72 -13.42
CA ARG A 79 14.48 7.53 -14.00
C ARG A 79 15.28 8.28 -12.94
N ASP A 80 14.58 9.01 -12.07
CA ASP A 80 15.21 9.94 -11.13
C ASP A 80 15.04 9.49 -9.67
N GLN A 81 13.84 9.00 -9.31
CA GLN A 81 13.50 8.65 -7.93
C GLN A 81 12.81 7.29 -7.85
N LEU A 82 13.28 6.46 -6.92
CA LEU A 82 12.71 5.15 -6.64
C LEU A 82 12.41 5.05 -5.14
N TYR A 83 11.16 4.76 -4.81
CA TYR A 83 10.71 4.56 -3.44
C TYR A 83 10.21 3.13 -3.27
N LEU A 84 10.77 2.42 -2.30
CA LEU A 84 10.37 1.07 -1.93
C LEU A 84 9.63 1.15 -0.59
N THR A 85 8.35 0.81 -0.58
CA THR A 85 7.51 0.99 0.61
C THR A 85 6.88 -0.32 1.05
N TYR A 86 6.82 -0.52 2.36
CA TYR A 86 6.08 -1.61 2.97
C TYR A 86 5.48 -1.16 4.30
N PRO A 87 4.26 -1.60 4.64
CA PRO A 87 3.67 -1.31 5.95
C PRO A 87 4.37 -2.13 7.03
N LEU A 88 4.68 -1.53 8.19
CA LEU A 88 5.27 -2.24 9.33
C LEU A 88 4.29 -3.27 9.92
N MET A 89 3.00 -2.94 10.02
CA MET A 89 1.98 -3.83 10.56
C MET A 89 0.86 -4.03 9.56
N VAL A 90 0.40 -5.27 9.44
CA VAL A 90 -0.73 -5.64 8.56
C VAL A 90 -1.67 -6.55 9.31
N THR A 91 -2.96 -6.23 9.28
CA THR A 91 -4.00 -7.14 9.77
C THR A 91 -4.42 -8.06 8.62
N ASP A 92 -4.26 -9.36 8.83
CA ASP A 92 -4.61 -10.34 7.82
C ASP A 92 -6.11 -10.71 7.86
N HIS A 93 -6.52 -11.59 6.95
CA HIS A 93 -7.90 -12.10 6.88
C HIS A 93 -8.35 -12.87 8.14
N THR A 94 -7.43 -13.35 8.97
CA THR A 94 -7.72 -14.01 10.24
C THR A 94 -7.86 -13.01 11.41
N ARG A 95 -7.81 -11.71 11.11
CA ARG A 95 -7.80 -10.59 12.08
C ARG A 95 -6.59 -10.63 13.01
N GLN A 96 -5.50 -11.26 12.58
CA GLN A 96 -4.23 -11.21 13.29
C GLN A 96 -3.37 -10.09 12.70
N THR A 97 -2.82 -9.25 13.57
CA THR A 97 -1.85 -8.24 13.19
C THR A 97 -0.46 -8.85 13.20
N VAL A 98 0.20 -8.81 12.05
CA VAL A 98 1.54 -9.34 11.86
C VAL A 98 2.53 -8.22 11.54
N LEU A 99 3.72 -8.31 12.14
CA LEU A 99 4.86 -7.46 11.80
C LEU A 99 5.44 -7.91 10.46
N GLN A 100 5.53 -6.98 9.52
CA GLN A 100 6.14 -7.23 8.22
C GLN A 100 7.65 -6.99 8.28
N ARG A 101 8.34 -7.67 7.38
CA ARG A 101 9.76 -7.46 7.09
C ARG A 101 9.91 -6.89 5.68
N PRO A 102 10.95 -6.09 5.43
CA PRO A 102 11.27 -5.68 4.06
C PRO A 102 11.47 -6.94 3.20
N SER A 103 11.16 -6.83 1.92
CA SER A 103 11.43 -7.89 0.95
C SER A 103 12.90 -8.31 1.00
N ARG A 104 13.16 -9.62 0.90
CA ARG A 104 14.53 -10.12 0.69
C ARG A 104 15.28 -9.38 -0.41
N PHE A 105 14.61 -9.01 -1.50
CA PHE A 105 15.25 -8.32 -2.63
C PHE A 105 15.71 -6.91 -2.29
N VAL A 106 15.13 -6.27 -1.26
CA VAL A 106 15.65 -5.02 -0.69
C VAL A 106 16.90 -5.31 0.14
N THR A 107 16.86 -6.34 0.99
CA THR A 107 17.97 -6.65 1.90
C THR A 107 19.23 -7.18 1.21
N GLU A 108 19.11 -7.64 -0.04
CA GLU A 108 20.24 -8.02 -0.88
C GLU A 108 20.97 -6.82 -1.50
N VAL A 109 20.32 -5.65 -1.56
CA VAL A 109 20.96 -4.42 -2.02
C VAL A 109 21.91 -3.91 -0.93
N PRO A 110 23.15 -3.52 -1.27
CA PRO A 110 24.06 -2.91 -0.32
C PRO A 110 23.40 -1.71 0.39
N PRO A 111 23.43 -1.64 1.73
CA PRO A 111 22.73 -0.62 2.51
C PRO A 111 23.21 0.81 2.23
N GLU A 112 24.41 0.99 1.69
CA GLU A 112 24.94 2.29 1.25
C GLU A 112 24.26 2.86 -0.01
N LEU A 113 23.45 2.07 -0.72
CA LEU A 113 22.77 2.48 -1.95
C LEU A 113 21.35 3.00 -1.72
N TYR A 114 20.84 2.94 -0.49
CA TYR A 114 19.50 3.44 -0.17
C TYR A 114 19.46 4.08 1.23
N GLU A 115 18.49 4.97 1.41
CA GLU A 115 18.18 5.56 2.70
C GLU A 115 16.92 4.91 3.28
N ILE A 116 16.91 4.67 4.59
CA ILE A 116 15.75 4.13 5.29
C ILE A 116 14.98 5.27 5.93
N TRP A 117 13.72 5.44 5.54
CA TRP A 117 12.81 6.39 6.15
C TRP A 117 11.79 5.66 7.02
N SER A 118 11.66 6.08 8.28
CA SER A 118 10.57 5.67 9.16
C SER A 118 9.43 6.68 9.02
N LEU A 119 8.34 6.26 8.38
CA LEU A 119 7.14 7.09 8.26
C LEU A 119 6.29 6.83 9.51
N GLU A 120 6.25 7.81 10.40
CA GLU A 120 5.30 7.83 11.51
C GLU A 120 3.99 8.42 10.98
N GLU A 121 2.85 7.84 11.35
CA GLU A 121 1.57 8.52 11.14
C GLU A 121 1.57 9.76 12.03
N GLU A 122 1.75 10.94 11.44
CA GLU A 122 1.31 12.18 12.07
C GLU A 122 -0.21 12.04 12.27
N THR A 123 -0.60 11.67 13.49
CA THR A 123 -1.99 11.72 13.97
C THR A 123 -2.36 13.19 14.21
N THR A 124 -2.18 14.03 13.19
CA THR A 124 -2.34 15.48 13.33
C THR A 124 -3.67 15.92 12.71
N ALA A 125 -4.56 16.39 13.58
CA ALA A 125 -5.62 17.38 13.32
C ALA A 125 -6.90 17.01 12.53
N LEU A 126 -7.27 15.74 12.32
CA LEU A 126 -8.66 15.40 11.92
C LEU A 126 -9.62 15.26 13.11
N LEU A 127 -9.11 15.21 14.34
CA LEU A 127 -9.91 15.14 15.58
C LEU A 127 -10.07 16.50 16.29
N GLU A 128 -9.41 17.55 15.83
CA GLU A 128 -9.51 18.91 16.39
C GLU A 128 -10.44 19.82 15.56
N ALA A 129 -11.48 19.25 14.94
CA ALA A 129 -12.63 20.08 14.59
C ALA A 129 -13.26 20.55 15.92
N PRO A 130 -13.38 21.87 16.19
CA PRO A 130 -14.04 22.32 17.40
C PRO A 130 -15.46 21.75 17.40
N ALA A 131 -15.83 21.11 18.51
CA ALA A 131 -17.18 20.62 18.73
C ALA A 131 -18.15 21.78 18.47
N ALA A 132 -18.83 21.74 17.34
CA ALA A 132 -19.93 22.66 17.07
C ALA A 132 -21.03 22.32 18.08
N ASP A 133 -21.22 23.23 19.01
CA ASP A 133 -22.26 23.36 20.03
C ASP A 133 -23.48 22.43 19.82
N ALA A 134 -23.49 21.31 20.53
CA ALA A 134 -24.69 20.50 20.72
C ALA A 134 -25.21 20.72 22.14
N GLU A 135 -26.06 21.74 22.31
CA GLU A 135 -26.92 21.84 23.49
C GLU A 135 -27.87 20.63 23.56
N GLY A 136 -27.85 19.96 24.71
CA GLY A 136 -29.04 19.34 25.30
C GLY A 136 -29.29 17.87 24.98
N GLY A 137 -29.23 17.02 26.01
CA GLY A 137 -29.96 15.74 26.00
C GLY A 137 -29.32 14.62 26.80
N THR A 138 -29.71 14.48 28.05
CA THR A 138 -29.37 13.41 28.99
C THR A 138 -29.70 12.00 28.49
N GLY A 139 -28.87 11.00 28.81
CA GLY A 139 -29.37 9.66 29.15
C GLY A 139 -28.53 8.45 28.71
N GLY A 140 -27.87 7.81 29.68
CA GLY A 140 -27.96 6.35 29.83
C GLY A 140 -26.85 5.47 29.24
N GLY A 141 -25.91 5.07 30.11
CA GLY A 141 -25.52 3.68 30.36
C GLY A 141 -25.03 2.80 29.19
N TYR A 142 -23.72 2.55 29.16
CA TYR A 142 -23.11 1.46 28.38
C TYR A 142 -23.24 0.12 29.11
N VAL A 143 -23.77 -0.89 28.42
CA VAL A 143 -23.40 -2.31 28.59
C VAL A 143 -23.29 -2.97 27.21
N ASN A 144 -22.08 -3.49 26.95
CA ASN A 144 -21.53 -4.25 25.81
C ASN A 144 -21.63 -3.65 24.41
#